data_AF-A0A2T1C687-F1
#
_entry.id   AF-A0A2T1C687-F1
#
_cell.length_a   1.000
_cell.length_b   1.000
_cell.length_c   1.000
_cell.angle_alpha   90.00
_cell.angle_beta   90.00
_cell.angle_gamma   90.00
#
_symmetry.space_group_name_H-M   'P 1'
#
loop_
_entity.id
_entity.type
_entity.pdbx_description
1 polymer ?
#
loop_
_entity_poly.entity_id
_entity_poly.type
_entity_poly.pdbx_seq_one_letter_code
_entity_poly.pdbx_strand_id
1 'polypeptide(L)'
;MNTFLDRKLDRLSSTSALGAMGNFKTNPVTYSRTLIAPSTSTSITNVQGYLLAALDMTTSGVTLPSISSTEVTQKALNELRRLSGLTWEQLAKLFNVSRRSLHFWASGQPLNSFNEEHLNRLLDAIKYINRGSASLNRNVLFTNSSDGTLPFDLLVAGKYEEVKRIVGVGNAPPRPQLKPLSEDARASRRPLNPADLVDALQEPIHREVGRSKPARSVRSRKNSSGK
;
A
#
# COMPACT_ATOMS: atom_id res chain seq x y z
N MET A 1 11.84 -46.73 51.29
CA MET A 1 12.99 -46.26 52.09
C MET A 1 13.29 -44.82 51.68
N ASN A 2 13.07 -43.91 52.63
CA ASN A 2 13.54 -42.53 52.77
C ASN A 2 13.16 -41.47 51.70
N THR A 3 12.68 -40.25 51.97
CA THR A 3 11.98 -39.53 53.05
C THR A 3 12.20 -38.02 52.79
N PHE A 4 11.15 -37.16 52.89
CA PHE A 4 11.14 -35.83 53.56
C PHE A 4 12.10 -34.70 53.07
N LEU A 5 11.75 -33.43 52.84
CA LEU A 5 10.85 -32.41 53.46
C LEU A 5 10.60 -31.31 52.39
N ASP A 6 9.40 -30.84 52.06
CA ASP A 6 8.48 -29.93 52.77
C ASP A 6 9.14 -28.76 53.55
N ARG A 7 8.90 -27.52 53.08
CA ARG A 7 8.97 -26.32 53.94
C ARG A 7 8.05 -25.22 53.42
N LYS A 8 6.78 -25.33 53.81
CA LYS A 8 5.86 -24.21 54.01
C LYS A 8 6.28 -23.43 55.27
N LEU A 9 6.20 -22.09 55.26
CA LEU A 9 6.26 -21.29 56.49
C LEU A 9 5.16 -20.23 56.45
N ASP A 10 4.28 -20.37 57.43
CA ASP A 10 3.08 -19.59 57.70
C ASP A 10 3.38 -18.24 58.39
N ARG A 11 2.52 -17.26 58.05
CA ARG A 11 1.75 -16.37 58.93
C ARG A 11 2.40 -15.37 59.93
N LEU A 12 1.96 -14.12 59.72
CA LEU A 12 1.28 -13.17 60.63
C LEU A 12 2.08 -12.51 61.78
N SER A 13 2.12 -11.17 61.79
CA SER A 13 1.21 -10.32 62.60
C SER A 13 1.73 -8.89 62.83
N SER A 14 0.76 -7.96 62.85
CA SER A 14 0.68 -6.72 63.66
C SER A 14 1.61 -5.54 63.34
N THR A 15 1.09 -4.38 62.90
CA THR A 15 0.24 -3.35 63.58
C THR A 15 1.05 -2.42 64.48
N SER A 16 1.09 -1.14 64.11
CA SER A 16 1.08 0.11 64.93
C SER A 16 1.54 1.27 64.04
N ALA A 17 1.12 2.53 64.13
CA ALA A 17 -0.03 3.26 64.66
C ALA A 17 0.20 4.73 64.26
N LEU A 18 -0.90 5.49 64.07
CA LEU A 18 -1.06 6.93 64.32
C LEU A 18 -0.05 7.95 63.75
N GLY A 19 -0.55 8.84 62.88
CA GLY A 19 0.11 10.10 62.53
C GLY A 19 -0.76 10.96 61.61
N ALA A 20 -1.69 11.69 62.19
CA ALA A 20 -2.60 12.60 61.51
C ALA A 20 -1.92 13.93 61.12
N MET A 21 -2.60 14.64 60.22
CA MET A 21 -2.54 16.09 59.94
C MET A 21 -1.46 16.63 59.01
N GLY A 22 -1.95 17.11 57.85
CA GLY A 22 -1.72 18.49 57.43
C GLY A 22 -0.52 18.73 56.51
N ASN A 23 -0.80 18.96 55.22
CA ASN A 23 -0.50 20.23 54.57
C ASN A 23 -0.81 20.15 53.06
N PHE A 24 -2.08 20.39 52.71
CA PHE A 24 -2.42 20.93 51.40
C PHE A 24 -2.08 22.42 51.43
N LYS A 25 -0.95 22.80 50.82
CA LYS A 25 -0.70 24.21 50.50
C LYS A 25 -1.40 24.52 49.18
N THR A 26 -2.59 25.07 49.33
CA THR A 26 -3.36 25.78 48.32
C THR A 26 -2.68 27.11 48.00
N ASN A 27 -2.54 27.41 46.71
CA ASN A 27 -2.06 28.72 46.25
C ASN A 27 -3.19 29.77 46.41
N PRO A 28 -2.84 31.01 46.79
CA PRO A 28 -3.83 32.01 47.18
C PRO A 28 -4.55 32.66 46.00
N VAL A 29 -5.86 32.78 46.18
CA VAL A 29 -6.83 33.53 45.39
C VAL A 29 -6.50 35.03 45.48
N THR A 30 -6.22 35.67 44.35
CA THR A 30 -6.16 37.13 44.22
C THR A 30 -7.51 37.63 43.72
N TYR A 31 -8.21 38.40 44.56
CA TYR A 31 -9.43 39.11 44.19
C TYR A 31 -9.08 40.23 43.21
N SER A 32 -9.58 40.11 41.98
CA SER A 32 -9.58 41.20 41.00
C SER A 32 -11.03 41.52 40.66
N ARG A 33 -11.51 42.64 41.18
CA ARG A 33 -12.82 43.23 40.91
C ARG A 33 -12.65 44.19 39.74
N THR A 34 -13.12 43.83 38.55
CA THR A 34 -13.21 44.76 37.40
C THR A 34 -14.54 44.59 36.67
N LEU A 35 -15.38 45.61 36.86
CA LEU A 35 -16.38 46.20 35.96
C LEU A 35 -17.01 45.32 34.87
N ILE A 36 -18.31 45.04 35.03
CA ILE A 36 -19.20 44.54 33.98
C ILE A 36 -19.54 45.70 33.05
N ALA A 37 -19.08 45.63 31.80
CA ALA A 37 -19.64 46.38 30.68
C ALA A 37 -20.34 45.36 29.74
N PRO A 38 -21.53 45.66 29.20
CA PRO A 38 -22.19 44.78 28.25
C PRO A 38 -21.56 44.98 26.87
N SER A 39 -20.66 44.09 26.49
CA SER A 39 -20.12 44.04 25.13
C SER A 39 -20.71 42.83 24.40
N THR A 40 -21.48 43.17 23.37
CA THR A 40 -22.04 42.36 22.29
C THR A 40 -21.38 41.00 22.06
N SER A 41 -22.18 39.94 22.20
CA SER A 41 -21.85 38.59 21.74
C SER A 41 -21.56 38.61 20.24
N THR A 42 -20.30 38.49 19.87
CA THR A 42 -19.90 38.01 18.55
C THR A 42 -19.46 36.57 18.74
N SER A 43 -20.36 35.65 18.39
CA SER A 43 -20.06 34.25 18.19
C SER A 43 -18.86 34.14 17.27
N ILE A 44 -17.72 33.68 17.78
CA ILE A 44 -16.62 33.21 16.93
C ILE A 44 -17.11 31.88 16.36
N THR A 45 -17.79 31.96 15.23
CA THR A 45 -18.07 30.81 14.40
C THR A 45 -16.73 30.22 14.01
N ASN A 46 -16.56 28.93 14.31
CA ASN A 46 -15.48 28.13 13.78
C ASN A 46 -15.64 28.18 12.25
N VAL A 47 -14.88 29.07 11.61
CA VAL A 47 -14.79 29.14 10.15
C VAL A 47 -14.10 27.85 9.76
N GLN A 48 -14.93 26.85 9.48
CA GLN A 48 -14.55 25.69 8.72
C GLN A 48 -13.88 26.24 7.47
N GLY A 49 -12.56 26.19 7.43
CA GLY A 49 -11.80 26.50 6.24
C GLY A 49 -12.19 25.46 5.21
N TYR A 50 -13.25 25.73 4.46
CA TYR A 50 -13.48 25.15 3.16
C TYR A 50 -12.29 25.59 2.32
N LEU A 51 -11.19 24.85 2.43
CA LEU A 51 -10.24 24.76 1.36
C LEU A 51 -11.05 24.29 0.16
N LEU A 52 -11.35 25.24 -0.71
CA LEU A 52 -11.74 25.00 -2.08
C LEU A 52 -10.61 24.15 -2.68
N ALA A 53 -10.72 22.83 -2.52
CA ALA A 53 -9.93 21.88 -3.25
C ALA A 53 -10.15 22.25 -4.72
N ALA A 54 -9.07 22.62 -5.40
CA ALA A 54 -9.09 22.79 -6.84
C ALA A 54 -9.57 21.46 -7.43
N LEU A 55 -10.86 21.41 -7.75
CA LEU A 55 -11.44 20.34 -8.53
C LEU A 55 -10.84 20.50 -9.91
N ASP A 56 -9.87 19.65 -10.25
CA ASP A 56 -9.50 19.43 -11.64
C ASP A 56 -10.74 18.87 -12.36
N MET A 57 -11.54 19.80 -12.87
CA MET A 57 -12.84 19.54 -13.46
C MET A 57 -12.63 19.14 -14.91
N THR A 58 -12.43 17.85 -15.16
CA THR A 58 -12.64 17.31 -16.52
C THR A 58 -14.14 17.15 -16.77
N THR A 59 -14.58 17.52 -17.98
CA THR A 59 -15.97 17.58 -18.48
C THR A 59 -16.79 16.28 -18.38
N SER A 60 -16.29 15.23 -17.72
CA SER A 60 -16.89 13.89 -17.70
C SER A 60 -17.47 13.48 -16.34
N GLY A 61 -17.63 14.39 -15.39
CA GLY A 61 -18.60 14.29 -14.29
C GLY A 61 -18.57 13.03 -13.39
N VAL A 62 -17.49 12.26 -13.36
CA VAL A 62 -17.36 11.11 -12.44
C VAL A 62 -16.80 11.61 -11.12
N THR A 63 -17.67 11.76 -10.12
CA THR A 63 -17.26 11.96 -8.72
C THR A 63 -16.67 10.65 -8.20
N LEU A 64 -15.34 10.54 -8.21
CA LEU A 64 -14.69 9.45 -7.48
C LEU A 64 -14.87 9.73 -5.98
N PRO A 65 -15.46 8.81 -5.19
CA PRO A 65 -15.42 8.96 -3.75
C PRO A 65 -13.94 9.06 -3.34
N SER A 66 -13.59 10.13 -2.63
CA SER A 66 -12.27 10.27 -2.03
C SER A 66 -12.11 9.17 -0.99
N ILE A 67 -11.63 8.01 -1.42
CA ILE A 67 -11.40 6.87 -0.55
C ILE A 67 -10.30 7.30 0.42
N SER A 68 -10.59 7.29 1.72
CA SER A 68 -9.57 7.62 2.71
C SER A 68 -8.41 6.62 2.58
N SER A 69 -7.16 7.09 2.66
CA SER A 69 -5.97 6.23 2.53
C SER A 69 -6.00 5.03 3.50
N THR A 70 -6.62 5.23 4.66
CA THR A 70 -6.82 4.20 5.69
C THR A 70 -7.80 3.10 5.25
N GLU A 71 -8.91 3.42 4.59
CA GLU A 71 -9.85 2.44 4.03
C GLU A 71 -9.20 1.58 2.93
N VAL A 72 -8.39 2.20 2.06
CA VAL A 72 -7.64 1.47 1.02
C VAL A 72 -6.68 0.46 1.68
N THR A 73 -5.99 0.89 2.72
CA THR A 73 -5.04 0.07 3.47
C THR A 73 -5.72 -1.09 4.20
N GLN A 74 -6.84 -0.84 4.89
CA GLN A 74 -7.65 -1.88 5.52
C GLN A 74 -8.11 -2.92 4.50
N LYS A 75 -8.62 -2.46 3.35
CA LYS A 75 -9.08 -3.33 2.27
C LYS A 75 -7.95 -4.17 1.70
N ALA A 76 -6.77 -3.58 1.50
CA ALA A 76 -5.58 -4.29 1.04
C ALA A 76 -5.12 -5.37 2.04
N LEU A 77 -5.12 -5.08 3.34
CA LEU A 77 -4.74 -6.04 4.38
C LEU A 77 -5.74 -7.20 4.49
N ASN A 78 -7.04 -6.89 4.41
CA ASN A 78 -8.10 -7.91 4.39
C ASN A 78 -8.02 -8.78 3.13
N GLU A 79 -7.73 -8.18 1.98
CA GLU A 79 -7.55 -8.90 0.73
C GLU A 79 -6.32 -9.82 0.78
N LEU A 80 -5.19 -9.32 1.31
CA LEU A 80 -4.00 -10.12 1.53
C LEU A 80 -4.31 -11.36 2.38
N ARG A 81 -5.04 -11.18 3.49
CA ARG A 81 -5.46 -12.27 4.36
C ARG A 81 -6.38 -13.25 3.65
N ARG A 82 -7.37 -12.75 2.92
CA ARG A 82 -8.35 -13.55 2.17
C ARG A 82 -7.69 -14.39 1.10
N LEU A 83 -6.73 -13.82 0.35
CA LEU A 83 -6.02 -14.53 -0.71
C LEU A 83 -5.02 -15.54 -0.16
N SER A 84 -4.23 -15.17 0.85
CA SER A 84 -3.16 -16.02 1.36
C SER A 84 -3.64 -17.15 2.29
N GLY A 85 -4.81 -16.99 2.92
CA GLY A 85 -5.28 -17.93 3.95
C GLY A 85 -4.40 -17.93 5.21
N LEU A 86 -3.62 -16.86 5.44
CA LEU A 86 -2.75 -16.72 6.60
C LEU A 86 -3.53 -16.23 7.83
N THR A 87 -3.05 -16.63 9.01
CA THR A 87 -3.58 -16.10 10.27
C THR A 87 -2.98 -14.73 10.57
N TRP A 88 -3.61 -13.98 11.46
CA TRP A 88 -3.07 -12.69 11.92
C TRP A 88 -1.66 -12.80 12.50
N GLU A 89 -1.34 -13.90 13.18
CA GLU A 89 0.00 -14.17 13.72
C GLU A 89 1.04 -14.33 12.60
N GLN A 90 0.67 -15.02 11.52
CA GLN A 90 1.57 -15.23 10.38
C GLN A 90 1.77 -13.94 9.58
N LEU A 91 0.72 -13.13 9.43
CA LEU A 91 0.85 -11.79 8.84
C LEU A 91 1.75 -10.90 9.69
N ALA A 92 1.60 -10.93 11.02
CA ALA A 92 2.48 -10.18 11.92
C ALA A 92 3.96 -10.54 11.74
N LYS A 93 4.27 -11.83 11.53
CA LYS A 93 5.62 -12.29 11.20
C LYS A 93 6.14 -11.75 9.86
N LEU A 94 5.30 -11.70 8.82
CA LEU A 94 5.69 -11.16 7.52
C LEU A 94 6.09 -9.68 7.60
N PHE A 95 5.33 -8.89 8.37
CA PHE A 95 5.62 -7.47 8.57
C PHE A 95 6.67 -7.20 9.66
N ASN A 96 7.15 -8.24 10.36
CA ASN A 96 8.00 -8.12 11.54
C ASN A 96 7.45 -7.16 12.61
N VAL A 97 6.13 -7.25 12.88
CA VAL A 97 5.43 -6.43 13.87
C VAL A 97 4.67 -7.29 14.87
N SER A 98 4.18 -6.67 15.94
CA SER A 98 3.27 -7.34 16.86
C SER A 98 1.91 -7.59 16.20
N ARG A 99 1.23 -8.67 16.60
CA ARG A 99 -0.16 -8.95 16.20
C ARG A 99 -1.09 -7.77 16.52
N ARG A 100 -0.85 -7.08 17.64
CA ARG A 100 -1.65 -5.92 18.08
C ARG A 100 -1.53 -4.74 17.10
N SER A 101 -0.32 -4.44 16.63
CA SER A 101 -0.08 -3.40 15.62
C SER A 101 -0.87 -3.68 14.35
N LEU A 102 -0.87 -4.94 13.92
CA LEU A 102 -1.54 -5.34 12.69
C LEU A 102 -3.08 -5.26 12.80
N HIS A 103 -3.63 -5.57 13.99
CA HIS A 103 -5.05 -5.32 14.27
C HIS A 103 -5.41 -3.84 14.25
N PHE A 104 -4.56 -2.96 14.79
CA PHE A 104 -4.80 -1.52 14.73
C PHE A 104 -4.88 -1.00 13.29
N TRP A 105 -4.02 -1.50 12.40
CA TRP A 105 -4.07 -1.19 10.98
C TRP A 105 -5.34 -1.72 10.31
N ALA A 106 -5.76 -2.94 10.66
CA ALA A 106 -7.04 -3.49 10.22
C ALA A 106 -8.24 -2.68 10.71
N SER A 107 -8.13 -2.01 11.87
CA SER A 107 -9.12 -1.08 12.41
C SER A 107 -9.02 0.34 11.86
N GLY A 108 -8.06 0.64 10.97
CA GLY A 108 -7.99 1.93 10.25
C GLY A 108 -6.98 2.92 10.77
N GLN A 109 -6.06 2.51 11.63
CA GLN A 109 -4.89 3.33 11.92
C GLN A 109 -4.02 3.49 10.66
N PRO A 110 -3.43 4.67 10.45
CA PRO A 110 -2.55 4.90 9.31
C PRO A 110 -1.30 4.02 9.39
N LEU A 111 -0.84 3.56 8.23
CA LEU A 111 0.43 2.84 8.11
C LEU A 111 1.59 3.84 7.95
N ASN A 112 2.80 3.37 8.26
CA ASN A 112 4.02 4.05 7.86
C ASN A 112 4.28 3.77 6.36
N SER A 113 4.83 4.73 5.61
CA SER A 113 5.11 4.61 4.17
C SER A 113 5.91 3.36 3.81
N PHE A 114 6.91 3.00 4.63
CA PHE A 114 7.68 1.76 4.47
C PHE A 114 6.80 0.50 4.51
N ASN A 115 5.85 0.45 5.44
CA ASN A 115 4.93 -0.68 5.56
C ASN A 115 3.87 -0.66 4.45
N GLU A 116 3.48 0.51 3.93
CA GLU A 116 2.57 0.60 2.78
C GLU A 116 3.22 0.02 1.53
N GLU A 117 4.48 0.37 1.27
CA GLU A 117 5.26 -0.21 0.18
C GLU A 117 5.39 -1.72 0.35
N HIS A 118 5.73 -2.18 1.56
CA HIS A 118 5.83 -3.60 1.89
C HIS A 118 4.49 -4.31 1.65
N LEU A 119 3.37 -3.77 2.12
CA LEU A 119 2.03 -4.31 1.91
C LEU A 119 1.72 -4.46 0.42
N ASN A 120 2.01 -3.45 -0.38
CA ASN A 120 1.77 -3.47 -1.82
C ASN A 120 2.62 -4.53 -2.54
N ARG A 121 3.92 -4.63 -2.22
CA ARG A 121 4.81 -5.66 -2.76
C ARG A 121 4.36 -7.07 -2.38
N LEU A 122 3.95 -7.25 -1.13
CA LEU A 122 3.45 -8.53 -0.63
C LEU A 122 2.13 -8.91 -1.31
N LEU A 123 1.22 -7.95 -1.47
CA LEU A 123 -0.04 -8.16 -2.17
C LEU A 123 0.17 -8.57 -3.64
N ASP A 124 1.13 -7.96 -4.33
CA ASP A 124 1.53 -8.36 -5.68
C ASP A 124 2.04 -9.81 -5.73
N ALA A 125 2.96 -10.16 -4.81
CA ALA A 125 3.49 -11.52 -4.71
C ALA A 125 2.38 -12.55 -4.42
N ILE A 126 1.48 -12.27 -3.49
CA ILE A 126 0.37 -13.19 -3.16
C ILE A 126 -0.63 -13.29 -4.33
N LYS A 127 -0.91 -12.19 -5.04
CA LYS A 127 -1.75 -12.22 -6.26
C LYS A 127 -1.13 -13.09 -7.35
N TYR A 128 0.19 -13.05 -7.51
CA TYR A 128 0.91 -13.91 -8.46
C TYR A 128 0.80 -15.40 -8.10
N ILE A 129 0.88 -15.72 -6.80
CA ILE A 129 0.76 -17.09 -6.29
C ILE A 129 -0.69 -17.59 -6.38
N ASN A 130 -1.68 -16.70 -6.28
CA ASN A 130 -3.08 -17.05 -6.11
C ASN A 130 -3.62 -18.05 -7.15
N ARG A 131 -3.82 -19.31 -6.75
CA ARG A 131 -4.40 -20.40 -7.55
C ARG A 131 -5.94 -20.45 -7.53
N GLY A 132 -6.58 -19.43 -6.97
CA GLY A 132 -8.05 -19.31 -6.89
C GLY A 132 -8.66 -19.73 -5.56
N SER A 133 -7.91 -20.45 -4.71
CA SER A 133 -8.34 -20.82 -3.35
C SER A 133 -7.29 -20.48 -2.32
N ALA A 134 -7.73 -19.92 -1.18
CA ALA A 134 -6.87 -19.56 -0.06
C ALA A 134 -6.14 -20.77 0.54
N SER A 135 -6.77 -21.94 0.57
CA SER A 135 -6.15 -23.17 1.09
C SER A 135 -5.02 -23.68 0.19
N LEU A 136 -5.20 -23.60 -1.14
CA LEU A 136 -4.15 -23.93 -2.11
C LEU A 136 -2.98 -22.97 -1.99
N ASN A 137 -3.26 -21.67 -1.87
CA ASN A 137 -2.24 -20.64 -1.72
C ASN A 137 -1.43 -20.87 -0.43
N ARG A 138 -2.11 -21.16 0.67
CA ARG A 138 -1.47 -21.51 1.94
C ARG A 138 -0.58 -22.74 1.79
N ASN A 139 -1.06 -23.79 1.13
CA ASN A 139 -0.27 -25.00 0.90
C ASN A 139 1.02 -24.68 0.11
N VAL A 140 0.93 -23.88 -0.96
CA VAL A 140 2.11 -23.44 -1.73
C VAL A 140 3.11 -22.67 -0.86
N LEU A 141 2.64 -21.79 0.03
CA LEU A 141 3.52 -21.01 0.91
C LEU A 141 4.29 -21.87 1.93
N PHE A 142 3.72 -23.00 2.34
CA PHE A 142 4.29 -23.92 3.33
C PHE A 142 4.85 -25.21 2.73
N THR A 143 4.84 -25.36 1.40
CA THR A 143 5.48 -26.49 0.72
C THR A 143 6.95 -26.17 0.50
N ASN A 144 7.83 -27.08 0.90
CA ASN A 144 9.26 -26.93 0.66
C ASN A 144 9.55 -26.87 -0.83
N SER A 145 10.34 -25.87 -1.24
CA SER A 145 10.91 -25.83 -2.58
C SER A 145 11.96 -26.93 -2.76
N SER A 146 12.43 -27.13 -3.99
CA SER A 146 13.59 -27.99 -4.32
C SER A 146 14.80 -27.71 -3.42
N ASP A 147 14.98 -26.45 -3.02
CA ASP A 147 16.12 -25.96 -2.27
C ASP A 147 15.94 -26.09 -0.74
N GLY A 148 14.84 -26.73 -0.30
CA GLY A 148 14.48 -26.91 1.11
C GLY A 148 13.92 -25.65 1.80
N THR A 149 14.07 -24.47 1.20
CA THR A 149 13.51 -23.22 1.73
C THR A 149 12.00 -23.13 1.54
N LEU A 150 11.31 -22.61 2.55
CA LEU A 150 9.87 -22.34 2.48
C LEU A 150 9.62 -20.99 1.78
N PRO A 151 8.71 -20.92 0.80
CA PRO A 151 8.33 -19.64 0.18
C PRO A 151 7.84 -18.61 1.20
N PHE A 152 7.20 -19.04 2.29
CA PHE A 152 6.83 -18.17 3.40
C PHE A 152 8.04 -17.45 4.02
N ASP A 153 9.15 -18.16 4.27
CA ASP A 153 10.34 -17.57 4.89
C ASP A 153 11.04 -16.60 3.94
N LEU A 154 10.97 -16.84 2.63
CA LEU A 154 11.46 -15.91 1.61
C LEU A 154 10.64 -14.62 1.58
N LEU A 155 9.32 -14.69 1.80
CA LEU A 155 8.48 -13.50 1.94
C LEU A 155 8.84 -12.71 3.20
N VAL A 156 9.10 -13.38 4.33
CA VAL A 156 9.59 -12.72 5.57
C VAL A 156 10.92 -12.01 5.31
N ALA A 157 11.81 -12.61 4.52
CA ALA A 157 13.09 -12.01 4.13
C ALA A 157 12.97 -10.92 3.04
N GLY A 158 11.76 -10.62 2.55
CA GLY A 158 11.52 -9.61 1.50
C GLY A 158 11.99 -10.02 0.10
N LYS A 159 12.26 -11.31 -0.15
CA LYS A 159 12.76 -11.85 -1.42
C LYS A 159 11.61 -12.25 -2.35
N TYR A 160 10.76 -11.30 -2.74
CA TYR A 160 9.54 -11.58 -3.52
C TYR A 160 9.80 -12.22 -4.89
N GLU A 161 10.86 -11.79 -5.57
CA GLU A 161 11.18 -12.29 -6.91
C GLU A 161 11.67 -13.75 -6.88
N GLU A 162 12.35 -14.16 -5.80
CA GLU A 162 12.71 -15.56 -5.58
C GLU A 162 11.47 -16.43 -5.40
N VAL A 163 10.49 -15.94 -4.65
CA VAL A 163 9.21 -16.64 -4.47
C VAL A 163 8.49 -16.81 -5.81
N LYS A 164 8.45 -15.76 -6.64
CA LYS A 164 7.85 -15.84 -7.99
C LYS A 164 8.58 -16.88 -8.86
N ARG A 165 9.91 -16.95 -8.78
CA ARG A 165 10.72 -17.94 -9.50
C ARG A 165 10.46 -19.37 -9.04
N ILE A 166 10.45 -19.61 -7.73
CA ILE A 166 10.23 -20.94 -7.12
C ILE A 166 8.83 -21.47 -7.40
N VAL A 167 7.82 -20.61 -7.25
CA VAL A 167 6.41 -20.98 -7.51
C VAL A 167 6.16 -21.21 -9.01
N GLY A 168 7.12 -20.83 -9.86
CA GLY A 168 7.06 -21.01 -11.30
C GLY A 168 5.97 -20.16 -11.93
N VAL A 169 5.34 -20.65 -13.00
CA VAL A 169 4.27 -19.94 -13.72
C VAL A 169 3.15 -19.63 -12.73
N GLY A 170 3.11 -18.37 -12.27
CA GLY A 170 2.04 -17.84 -11.45
C GLY A 170 0.69 -17.94 -12.14
N ASN A 171 -0.39 -17.71 -11.40
CA ASN A 171 -1.72 -17.56 -11.97
C ASN A 171 -1.93 -16.10 -12.40
N ALA A 172 -0.92 -15.52 -13.06
CA ALA A 172 -1.08 -14.20 -13.64
C ALA A 172 -2.26 -14.30 -14.62
N PRO A 173 -3.29 -13.44 -14.49
CA PRO A 173 -4.41 -13.48 -15.41
C PRO A 173 -3.83 -13.40 -16.82
N PRO A 174 -4.23 -14.30 -17.74
CA PRO A 174 -3.72 -14.27 -19.09
C PRO A 174 -3.96 -12.86 -19.63
N ARG A 175 -2.91 -12.25 -20.21
CA ARG A 175 -3.04 -10.92 -20.81
C ARG A 175 -4.27 -10.98 -21.72
N PRO A 176 -5.29 -10.12 -21.52
CA PRO A 176 -6.49 -10.18 -22.32
C PRO A 176 -6.07 -10.02 -23.78
N GLN A 177 -6.40 -11.02 -24.61
CA GLN A 177 -6.17 -10.91 -26.03
C GLN A 177 -7.17 -9.90 -26.57
N LEU A 178 -6.71 -8.66 -26.76
CA LEU A 178 -7.54 -7.60 -27.30
C LEU A 178 -7.85 -7.93 -28.76
N LYS A 179 -9.14 -8.03 -29.09
CA LYS A 179 -9.57 -8.08 -30.49
C LYS A 179 -9.15 -6.76 -31.15
N PRO A 180 -8.54 -6.80 -32.36
CA PRO A 180 -8.27 -5.56 -33.09
C PRO A 180 -9.58 -4.76 -33.27
N LEU A 181 -9.48 -3.43 -33.25
CA LEU A 181 -10.62 -2.55 -33.53
C LEU A 181 -11.24 -2.93 -34.88
N SER A 182 -12.56 -2.89 -34.97
CA SER A 182 -13.23 -2.98 -36.27
C SER A 182 -12.82 -1.81 -37.17
N GLU A 183 -12.91 -2.03 -38.48
CA GLU A 183 -12.58 -1.03 -39.50
C GLU A 183 -13.40 0.26 -39.31
N ASP A 184 -14.71 0.15 -39.06
CA ASP A 184 -15.57 1.30 -38.81
C ASP A 184 -15.15 2.07 -37.56
N ALA A 185 -14.83 1.36 -36.47
CA ALA A 185 -14.41 1.96 -35.22
C ALA A 185 -13.00 2.58 -35.30
N ARG A 186 -12.20 2.17 -36.28
CA ARG A 186 -10.92 2.80 -36.64
C ARG A 186 -11.14 4.05 -37.49
N ALA A 187 -12.08 4.01 -38.44
CA ALA A 187 -12.44 5.15 -39.27
C ALA A 187 -13.03 6.30 -38.45
N SER A 188 -13.96 6.03 -37.53
CA SER A 188 -14.57 7.07 -36.67
C SER A 188 -13.58 7.70 -35.67
N ARG A 189 -12.52 6.97 -35.30
CA ARG A 189 -11.46 7.48 -34.40
C ARG A 189 -10.28 8.09 -35.15
N ARG A 190 -10.30 8.09 -36.49
CA ARG A 190 -9.24 8.69 -37.28
C ARG A 190 -9.28 10.20 -37.04
N PRO A 191 -8.17 10.82 -36.60
CA PRO A 191 -8.14 12.27 -36.48
C PRO A 191 -8.39 12.90 -37.84
N LEU A 192 -9.01 14.07 -37.82
CA LEU A 192 -9.17 14.87 -39.02
C LEU A 192 -7.80 15.18 -39.63
N ASN A 193 -7.73 15.32 -40.94
CA ASN A 193 -6.46 15.61 -41.60
C ASN A 193 -5.90 16.93 -41.04
N PRO A 194 -4.60 17.01 -40.70
CA PRO A 194 -4.00 18.26 -40.26
C PRO A 194 -4.22 19.44 -41.22
N ALA A 195 -4.34 19.18 -42.53
CA ALA A 195 -4.68 20.21 -43.52
C ALA A 195 -6.11 20.78 -43.37
N ASP A 196 -7.01 20.02 -42.76
CA ASP A 196 -8.39 20.45 -42.46
C ASP A 196 -8.50 21.08 -41.06
N LEU A 197 -7.57 20.75 -40.16
CA LEU A 197 -7.53 21.23 -38.76
C LEU A 197 -6.88 22.61 -38.63
N VAL A 198 -5.85 22.85 -39.42
CA VAL A 198 -5.23 24.15 -39.58
C VAL A 198 -5.77 24.63 -40.92
N ASP A 199 -6.53 25.73 -40.95
CA ASP A 199 -6.92 26.45 -42.18
C ASP A 199 -5.65 27.03 -42.84
N ALA A 200 -4.71 26.14 -43.10
CA ALA A 200 -3.34 26.43 -43.43
C ALA A 200 -3.32 26.67 -44.92
N LEU A 201 -3.31 27.96 -45.25
CA LEU A 201 -2.86 28.52 -46.52
C LEU A 201 -1.38 28.18 -46.83
N GLN A 202 -0.85 27.07 -46.32
CA GLN A 202 0.52 26.63 -46.59
C GLN A 202 0.48 25.68 -47.78
N GLU A 203 1.07 26.15 -48.88
CA GLU A 203 1.30 25.35 -50.08
C GLU A 203 1.83 23.97 -49.70
N PRO A 204 1.29 22.89 -50.31
CA PRO A 204 1.81 21.55 -50.11
C PRO A 204 3.28 21.53 -50.50
N ILE A 205 4.16 21.33 -49.51
CA ILE A 205 5.59 21.14 -49.76
C ILE A 205 5.73 19.93 -50.69
N HIS A 206 6.07 20.18 -51.96
CA HIS A 206 6.41 19.13 -52.91
C HIS A 206 7.66 18.43 -52.42
N ARG A 207 7.47 17.33 -51.67
CA ARG A 207 8.53 16.35 -51.48
C ARG A 207 8.65 15.63 -52.81
N GLU A 208 9.65 16.01 -53.60
CA GLU A 208 10.15 15.13 -54.64
C GLU A 208 10.58 13.83 -53.94
N VAL A 209 9.73 12.81 -54.02
CA VAL A 209 10.06 11.46 -53.57
C VAL A 209 10.99 10.86 -54.62
N GLY A 210 12.17 11.45 -54.76
CA GLY A 210 13.27 10.82 -55.47
C GLY A 210 13.49 9.45 -54.85
N ARG A 211 13.69 8.44 -55.70
CA ARG A 211 13.96 7.05 -55.28
C ARG A 211 15.08 7.06 -54.23
N SER A 212 14.72 6.93 -52.96
CA SER A 212 15.69 6.79 -51.89
C SER A 212 16.48 5.51 -52.19
N LYS A 213 17.79 5.65 -52.40
CA LYS A 213 18.65 4.49 -52.62
C LYS A 213 18.61 3.65 -51.33
N PRO A 214 18.31 2.34 -51.40
CA PRO A 214 18.36 1.51 -50.20
C PRO A 214 19.78 1.53 -49.64
N ALA A 215 19.89 1.71 -48.32
CA ALA A 215 21.17 1.68 -47.64
C ALA A 215 21.85 0.32 -47.86
N ARG A 216 23.04 0.31 -48.48
CA ARG A 216 23.89 -0.88 -48.58
C ARG A 216 24.57 -1.10 -47.23
N SER A 217 24.28 -2.21 -46.56
CA SER A 217 25.05 -2.62 -45.38
C SER A 217 26.41 -3.14 -45.82
N VAL A 218 27.47 -2.58 -45.27
CA VAL A 218 28.85 -3.06 -45.47
C VAL A 218 29.14 -4.08 -44.36
N ARG A 219 29.30 -5.35 -44.73
CA ARG A 219 29.81 -6.39 -43.81
C ARG A 219 31.31 -6.18 -43.62
N SER A 220 31.70 -5.66 -42.45
CA SER A 220 33.11 -5.65 -42.02
C SER A 220 33.56 -7.09 -41.75
N ARG A 221 34.54 -7.59 -42.51
CA ARG A 221 35.25 -8.84 -42.19
C ARG A 221 36.21 -8.53 -41.03
N LYS A 222 35.95 -9.12 -39.87
CA LYS A 222 36.88 -9.12 -38.74
C LYS A 222 38.03 -10.05 -39.10
N ASN A 223 39.20 -9.48 -39.38
CA ASN A 223 40.42 -10.25 -39.60
C ASN A 223 40.85 -10.83 -38.25
N SER A 224 40.76 -12.14 -38.09
CA SER A 224 41.44 -12.87 -37.02
C SER A 224 42.90 -13.09 -37.44
N SER A 225 43.76 -12.11 -37.18
CA SER A 225 45.20 -12.35 -37.13
C SER A 225 45.54 -12.90 -35.75
N GLY A 226 45.51 -14.23 -35.63
CA GLY A 226 46.21 -14.92 -34.57
C GLY A 226 47.70 -14.96 -34.89
N LYS A 227 48.51 -14.44 -33.98
CA LYS A 227 49.80 -14.97 -33.55
C LYS A 227 50.20 -14.29 -32.25
#